data_AF-A0A9N9QU28-F1
#
_entry.id   AF-A0A9N9QU28-F1
#
_cell.length_a   1.000
_cell.length_b   1.000
_cell.length_c   1.000
_cell.angle_alpha   90.00
_cell.angle_beta   90.00
_cell.angle_gamma   90.00
#
_symmetry.space_group_name_H-M   'P 1'
#
loop_
_entity.id
_entity.type
_entity.pdbx_description
1 polymer ?
#
loop_
_entity_poly.entity_id
_entity_poly.type
_entity_poly.pdbx_seq_one_letter_code
_entity_poly.pdbx_strand_id
1 'polypeptide(L)'
;MATGGEELWRECASWLTRCGLLRPDHKANWETSTIHDLAYTLRDGVLLCNLLNALHPGCIDMKDVNQRPQMAQFLCMRNIKVFLRTCHEVFELRETDLFDPSMLFDLSNFHRVLCTLAKLSQCPKALIKNIKPFSAHRTQSEEDIYKDLQSVGGGAGEVGEYASYCARIHDEEIYHDLCAVKSARLHPPAATHPPAFNTLATSSHSLEKRDYVIRELVDTECNYVDVLSKIIKYFLRPLTPYLKPQDLQVIFFGIKVRCYK
;
A
#
# COMPACT_ATOMS: atom_id res chain seq x y z
N MET A 1 4.19 -19.63 -28.92
CA MET A 1 5.20 -19.66 -27.85
C MET A 1 5.81 -18.27 -27.73
N ALA A 2 5.31 -17.47 -26.80
CA ALA A 2 5.84 -16.16 -26.44
C ALA A 2 5.35 -15.88 -25.00
N THR A 3 5.84 -16.66 -24.03
CA THR A 3 5.38 -16.62 -22.62
C THR A 3 6.40 -15.98 -21.67
N GLY A 4 7.64 -15.70 -22.12
CA GLY A 4 8.71 -15.23 -21.24
C GLY A 4 8.48 -13.85 -20.60
N GLY A 5 7.83 -12.92 -21.31
CA GLY A 5 7.56 -11.57 -20.80
C GLY A 5 6.41 -11.49 -19.79
N GLU A 6 5.45 -12.42 -19.78
CA GLU A 6 4.46 -12.43 -18.69
C GLU A 6 5.04 -13.04 -17.41
N GLU A 7 6.04 -13.89 -17.55
CA GLU A 7 6.62 -14.64 -16.44
C GLU A 7 7.48 -13.75 -15.53
N LEU A 8 8.29 -12.83 -16.09
CA LEU A 8 9.24 -12.06 -15.28
C LEU A 8 8.57 -11.11 -14.28
N TRP A 9 7.52 -10.39 -14.67
CA TRP A 9 6.82 -9.49 -13.73
C TRP A 9 6.04 -10.28 -12.68
N ARG A 10 5.48 -11.45 -13.05
CA ARG A 10 4.82 -12.35 -12.09
C ARG A 10 5.82 -12.96 -11.11
N GLU A 11 7.01 -13.35 -11.56
CA GLU A 11 8.10 -13.79 -10.70
C GLU A 11 8.56 -12.68 -9.74
N CYS A 12 8.60 -11.43 -10.21
CA CYS A 12 8.87 -10.28 -9.36
C CYS A 12 7.78 -10.09 -8.28
N ALA A 13 6.49 -10.14 -8.64
CA ALA A 13 5.39 -10.04 -7.68
C ALA A 13 5.42 -11.18 -6.64
N SER A 14 5.70 -12.40 -7.11
CA SER A 14 5.89 -13.58 -6.25
C SER A 14 7.08 -13.41 -5.32
N TRP A 15 8.20 -12.86 -5.80
CA TRP A 15 9.36 -12.56 -4.96
C TRP A 15 9.05 -11.50 -3.89
N LEU A 16 8.36 -10.42 -4.24
CA LEU A 16 7.92 -9.39 -3.27
C LEU A 16 6.98 -9.97 -2.20
N THR A 17 6.14 -10.94 -2.58
CA THR A 17 5.29 -11.69 -1.65
C THR A 17 6.14 -12.55 -0.70
N ARG A 18 7.16 -13.26 -1.22
CA ARG A 18 8.12 -14.01 -0.39
C ARG A 18 8.94 -13.12 0.54
N CYS A 19 9.21 -11.87 0.14
CA CYS A 19 9.82 -10.85 0.99
C CYS A 19 8.88 -10.31 2.08
N GLY A 20 7.60 -10.69 2.09
CA GLY A 20 6.61 -10.25 3.06
C GLY A 20 6.06 -8.84 2.80
N LEU A 21 6.28 -8.28 1.60
CA LEU A 21 5.80 -6.94 1.26
C LEU A 21 4.43 -6.91 0.63
N LEU A 22 4.09 -7.95 -0.14
CA LEU A 22 2.77 -8.13 -0.70
C LEU A 22 2.07 -9.25 0.04
N ARG A 23 0.79 -9.07 0.34
CA ARG A 23 -0.04 -10.14 0.85
C ARG A 23 -0.34 -11.15 -0.27
N PRO A 24 -0.58 -12.44 0.05
CA PRO A 24 -0.96 -13.43 -0.96
C PRO A 24 -2.21 -13.03 -1.77
N ASP A 25 -3.15 -12.32 -1.16
CA ASP A 25 -4.39 -11.83 -1.76
C ASP A 25 -4.28 -10.45 -2.42
N HIS A 26 -3.08 -9.84 -2.45
CA HIS A 26 -2.86 -8.54 -3.08
C HIS A 26 -3.19 -8.60 -4.58
N LYS A 27 -3.78 -7.52 -5.12
CA LYS A 27 -4.18 -7.42 -6.54
C LYS A 27 -3.08 -7.88 -7.49
N ALA A 28 -1.83 -7.43 -7.31
CA ALA A 28 -0.70 -7.84 -8.14
C ALA A 28 -0.45 -9.37 -8.25
N ASN A 29 -1.01 -10.17 -7.34
CA ASN A 29 -0.90 -11.63 -7.33
C ASN A 29 -2.10 -12.35 -7.97
N TRP A 30 -3.17 -11.65 -8.37
CA TRP A 30 -4.32 -12.29 -8.99
C TRP A 30 -3.98 -12.84 -10.39
N GLU A 31 -4.68 -13.90 -10.79
CA GLU A 31 -4.50 -14.51 -12.12
C GLU A 31 -4.82 -13.53 -13.25
N THR A 32 -5.85 -12.70 -13.05
CA THR A 32 -6.32 -11.66 -13.98
C THR A 32 -5.45 -10.40 -14.01
N SER A 33 -4.44 -10.31 -13.14
CA SER A 33 -3.62 -9.11 -13.05
C SER A 33 -2.69 -8.97 -14.23
N THR A 34 -2.44 -7.71 -14.54
CA THR A 34 -1.57 -7.25 -15.61
C THR A 34 -0.29 -6.69 -15.02
N ILE A 35 0.68 -6.44 -15.89
CA ILE A 35 1.90 -5.76 -15.49
C ILE A 35 1.67 -4.37 -14.90
N HIS A 36 0.62 -3.66 -15.34
CA HIS A 36 0.28 -2.35 -14.82
C HIS A 36 0.00 -2.43 -13.32
N ASP A 37 -0.64 -3.48 -12.84
CA ASP A 37 -0.96 -3.64 -11.41
C ASP A 37 0.30 -3.65 -10.55
N LEU A 38 1.32 -4.42 -10.97
CA LEU A 38 2.62 -4.40 -10.30
C LEU A 38 3.33 -3.05 -10.47
N ALA A 39 3.33 -2.49 -11.68
CA ALA A 39 4.05 -1.27 -11.96
C ALA A 39 3.51 -0.07 -11.15
N TYR A 40 2.18 0.05 -11.04
CA TYR A 40 1.53 1.04 -10.17
C TYR A 40 1.81 0.80 -8.69
N THR A 41 1.85 -0.47 -8.25
CA THR A 41 2.20 -0.83 -6.86
C THR A 41 3.60 -0.35 -6.46
N LEU A 42 4.54 -0.30 -7.41
CA LEU A 42 5.92 0.13 -7.17
C LEU A 42 6.15 1.64 -7.43
N ARG A 43 5.21 2.30 -8.11
CA ARG A 43 5.40 3.59 -8.79
C ARG A 43 5.81 4.74 -7.87
N ASP A 44 5.41 4.69 -6.60
CA ASP A 44 5.68 5.76 -5.63
C ASP A 44 6.98 5.59 -4.84
N GLY A 45 7.66 4.46 -5.05
CA GLY A 45 8.93 4.12 -4.41
C GLY A 45 8.83 3.75 -2.93
N VAL A 46 7.65 3.78 -2.29
CA VAL A 46 7.51 3.45 -0.85
C VAL A 46 7.76 1.96 -0.62
N LEU A 47 7.10 1.10 -1.40
CA LEU A 47 7.29 -0.35 -1.29
C LEU A 47 8.74 -0.77 -1.60
N LEU A 48 9.39 -0.07 -2.54
CA LEU A 48 10.80 -0.27 -2.86
C LEU A 48 11.73 0.09 -1.70
N CYS A 49 11.47 1.18 -0.98
CA CYS A 49 12.26 1.52 0.20
C CYS A 49 12.05 0.50 1.34
N ASN A 50 10.81 0.05 1.54
CA ASN A 50 10.48 -0.99 2.52
C ASN A 50 11.16 -2.33 2.18
N LEU A 51 11.31 -2.66 0.89
CA LEU A 51 12.05 -3.84 0.42
C LEU A 51 13.49 -3.85 0.90
N LEU A 52 14.19 -2.74 0.75
CA LEU A 52 15.59 -2.67 1.18
C LEU A 52 15.70 -2.87 2.69
N ASN A 53 14.81 -2.30 3.50
CA ASN A 53 14.79 -2.53 4.94
C ASN A 53 14.38 -3.96 5.33
N ALA A 54 13.53 -4.62 4.54
CA ALA A 54 13.21 -6.04 4.75
C ALA A 54 14.43 -6.95 4.49
N LEU A 55 15.20 -6.65 3.44
CA LEU A 55 16.41 -7.38 3.07
C LEU A 55 17.57 -7.08 4.02
N HIS A 56 17.77 -5.82 4.39
CA HIS A 56 18.82 -5.35 5.28
C HIS A 56 18.27 -4.29 6.25
N PRO A 57 17.88 -4.68 7.48
CA PRO A 57 17.26 -3.76 8.44
C PRO A 57 18.10 -2.51 8.70
N GLY A 58 17.45 -1.34 8.66
CA GLY A 58 18.06 -0.06 8.98
C GLY A 58 18.95 0.54 7.88
N CYS A 59 18.92 0.02 6.65
CA CYS A 59 19.65 0.64 5.54
C CYS A 59 19.02 1.94 5.04
N ILE A 60 17.72 2.15 5.31
CA ILE A 60 17.01 3.40 5.04
C ILE A 60 16.33 3.87 6.32
N ASP A 61 16.57 5.13 6.71
CA ASP A 61 15.72 5.78 7.72
C ASP A 61 14.35 6.08 7.08
N MET A 62 13.29 5.44 7.57
CA MET A 62 11.95 5.63 7.02
C MET A 62 11.40 7.04 7.22
N LYS A 63 12.06 7.89 8.02
CA LYS A 63 11.79 9.34 8.09
C LYS A 63 12.18 10.09 6.81
N ASP A 64 13.13 9.56 6.04
CA ASP A 64 13.56 10.14 4.77
C ASP A 64 12.64 9.75 3.60
N VAL A 65 11.74 8.80 3.82
CA VAL A 65 10.78 8.26 2.85
C VAL A 65 9.40 8.85 3.11
N ASN A 66 8.82 9.44 2.06
CA ASN A 66 7.46 9.96 2.14
C ASN A 66 6.48 8.78 2.06
N GLN A 67 5.93 8.39 3.21
CA GLN A 67 4.98 7.26 3.32
C GLN A 67 3.65 7.49 2.59
N ARG A 68 3.30 8.77 2.38
CA ARG A 68 2.04 9.16 1.71
C ARG A 68 2.34 10.19 0.63
N PRO A 69 2.97 9.78 -0.48
CA PRO A 69 3.37 10.71 -1.53
C PRO A 69 2.18 11.20 -2.35
N GLN A 70 0.98 10.59 -2.25
CA GLN A 70 -0.24 10.98 -2.96
C GLN A 70 -0.05 11.13 -4.48
N MET A 71 0.83 10.31 -5.07
CA MET A 71 1.29 10.42 -6.46
C MET A 71 1.89 11.78 -6.85
N ALA A 72 2.23 12.64 -5.88
CA ALA A 72 2.94 13.87 -6.13
C ALA A 72 4.32 13.55 -6.70
N GLN A 73 4.55 13.94 -7.96
CA GLN A 73 5.74 13.57 -8.73
C GLN A 73 7.03 13.79 -7.95
N PHE A 74 7.19 14.96 -7.32
CA PHE A 74 8.39 15.28 -6.55
C PHE A 74 8.64 14.31 -5.37
N LEU A 75 7.58 13.89 -4.67
CA LEU A 75 7.68 12.98 -3.51
C LEU A 75 7.96 11.55 -3.96
N CYS A 76 7.26 11.05 -4.98
CA CYS A 76 7.53 9.73 -5.57
C CYS A 76 8.97 9.66 -6.09
N MET A 77 9.38 10.67 -6.86
CA MET A 77 10.73 10.78 -7.41
C MET A 77 11.80 10.79 -6.32
N ARG A 78 11.55 11.48 -5.19
CA ARG A 78 12.44 11.46 -4.03
C ARG A 78 12.56 10.06 -3.44
N ASN A 79 11.46 9.35 -3.22
CA ASN A 79 11.48 7.98 -2.68
C ASN A 79 12.25 7.02 -3.61
N ILE A 80 12.00 7.09 -4.92
CA ILE A 80 12.69 6.26 -5.93
C ILE A 80 14.20 6.53 -5.91
N LYS A 81 14.61 7.81 -5.81
CA LYS A 81 16.03 8.17 -5.70
C LYS A 81 16.68 7.63 -4.43
N VAL A 82 15.97 7.66 -3.29
CA VAL A 82 16.46 7.06 -2.03
C VAL A 82 16.69 5.56 -2.19
N PHE A 83 15.74 4.85 -2.82
CA PHE A 83 15.87 3.43 -3.15
C PHE A 83 17.12 3.16 -4.01
N LEU A 84 17.27 3.86 -5.14
CA LEU A 84 18.38 3.63 -6.07
C LEU A 84 19.75 3.94 -5.45
N ARG A 85 19.85 5.04 -4.70
CA ARG A 85 21.07 5.39 -3.97
C ARG A 85 21.45 4.28 -2.98
N THR A 86 20.48 3.76 -2.23
CA THR A 86 20.72 2.69 -1.25
C THR A 86 21.10 1.37 -1.93
N CYS A 87 20.49 1.05 -3.08
CA CYS A 87 20.88 -0.09 -3.90
C CYS A 87 22.36 -0.02 -4.31
N HIS A 88 22.84 1.16 -4.69
CA HIS A 88 24.25 1.37 -5.04
C HIS A 88 25.16 1.32 -3.81
N GLU A 89 24.88 2.13 -2.80
CA GLU A 89 25.80 2.36 -1.66
C GLU A 89 25.82 1.22 -0.65
N VAL A 90 24.67 0.57 -0.41
CA VAL A 90 24.54 -0.48 0.62
C VAL A 90 24.49 -1.87 0.02
N PHE A 91 23.77 -2.06 -1.08
CA PHE A 91 23.63 -3.37 -1.72
C PHE A 91 24.67 -3.61 -2.82
N GLU A 92 25.54 -2.63 -3.09
CA GLU A 92 26.69 -2.74 -3.99
C GLU A 92 26.29 -3.11 -5.43
N LEU A 93 25.09 -2.70 -5.86
CA LEU A 93 24.68 -2.83 -7.26
C LEU A 93 25.47 -1.84 -8.11
N ARG A 94 25.93 -2.28 -9.28
CA ARG A 94 26.61 -1.42 -10.25
C ARG A 94 25.62 -0.40 -10.80
N GLU A 95 26.09 0.81 -11.07
CA GLU A 95 25.27 1.86 -11.71
C GLU A 95 24.67 1.41 -13.04
N THR A 96 25.41 0.59 -13.82
CA THR A 96 24.94 -0.02 -15.07
C THR A 96 23.82 -1.05 -14.90
N ASP A 97 23.51 -1.47 -13.68
CA ASP A 97 22.41 -2.40 -13.37
C ASP A 97 21.18 -1.66 -12.80
N LEU A 98 21.27 -0.35 -12.55
CA LEU A 98 20.17 0.48 -12.05
C LEU A 98 19.29 1.04 -13.18
N PHE A 99 18.08 1.45 -12.82
CA PHE A 99 17.14 2.17 -13.70
C PHE A 99 17.15 3.67 -13.37
N ASP A 100 16.78 4.50 -14.33
CA ASP A 100 16.57 5.93 -14.08
C ASP A 100 15.23 6.17 -13.40
N PRO A 101 15.13 7.06 -12.39
CA PRO A 101 13.88 7.28 -11.64
C PRO A 101 12.61 7.50 -12.50
N SER A 102 12.72 8.17 -13.63
CA SER A 102 11.64 8.39 -14.59
C SER A 102 11.13 7.11 -15.25
N MET A 103 11.98 6.09 -15.42
CA MET A 103 11.59 4.80 -16.02
C MET A 103 10.50 4.09 -15.23
N LEU A 104 10.49 4.24 -13.91
CA LEU A 104 9.43 3.74 -13.03
C LEU A 104 8.29 4.74 -12.89
N PHE A 105 8.59 6.01 -12.63
CA PHE A 105 7.53 6.99 -12.37
C PHE A 105 6.65 7.24 -13.60
N ASP A 106 7.26 7.36 -14.78
CA ASP A 106 6.55 7.58 -16.04
C ASP A 106 6.20 6.24 -16.73
N LEU A 107 6.62 5.10 -16.17
CA LEU A 107 6.43 3.77 -16.74
C LEU A 107 6.98 3.61 -18.18
N SER A 108 8.00 4.40 -18.52
CA SER A 108 8.59 4.43 -19.87
C SER A 108 9.47 3.21 -20.17
N ASN A 109 10.07 2.60 -19.13
CA ASN A 109 10.84 1.37 -19.27
C ASN A 109 10.77 0.52 -18.00
N PHE A 110 9.67 -0.20 -17.84
CA PHE A 110 9.47 -1.04 -16.67
C PHE A 110 10.32 -2.32 -16.68
N HIS A 111 10.78 -2.78 -17.86
CA HIS A 111 11.72 -3.91 -17.93
C HIS A 111 12.99 -3.64 -17.14
N ARG A 112 13.52 -2.41 -17.27
CA ARG A 112 14.74 -2.00 -16.61
C ARG A 112 14.60 -2.01 -15.09
N VAL A 113 13.40 -1.68 -14.58
CA VAL A 113 13.03 -1.80 -13.17
C VAL A 113 13.07 -3.27 -12.73
N LEU A 114 12.41 -4.16 -13.48
CA LEU A 114 12.42 -5.60 -13.19
C LEU A 114 13.82 -6.20 -13.21
N CYS A 115 14.67 -5.81 -14.17
CA CYS A 115 16.07 -6.22 -14.22
C CYS A 115 16.86 -5.79 -12.98
N THR A 116 16.64 -4.55 -12.53
CA THR A 116 17.30 -4.03 -11.31
C THR A 116 16.87 -4.83 -10.08
N LEU A 117 15.57 -5.14 -9.96
CA LEU A 117 15.03 -5.95 -8.87
C LEU A 117 15.53 -7.40 -8.92
N ALA A 118 15.70 -7.98 -10.11
CA ALA A 118 16.28 -9.30 -10.26
C ALA A 118 17.73 -9.32 -9.75
N LYS A 119 18.54 -8.32 -10.09
CA LYS A 119 19.90 -8.15 -9.57
C LYS A 119 19.93 -7.96 -8.06
N LEU A 120 19.03 -7.13 -7.53
CA LEU A 120 18.87 -6.95 -6.09
C LEU A 120 18.53 -8.26 -5.39
N SER A 121 17.64 -9.09 -5.95
CA SER A 121 17.26 -10.38 -5.35
C SER A 121 18.43 -11.36 -5.24
N GLN A 122 19.42 -11.23 -6.13
CA GLN A 122 20.60 -12.11 -6.22
C GLN A 122 21.81 -11.58 -5.46
N CYS A 123 21.74 -10.37 -4.89
CA CYS A 123 22.88 -9.82 -4.17
C CYS A 123 23.15 -10.59 -2.85
N PRO A 124 24.40 -10.61 -2.35
CA PRO A 124 24.75 -11.36 -1.15
C PRO A 124 23.87 -11.01 0.06
N LYS A 125 23.56 -9.72 0.26
CA LYS A 125 22.72 -9.26 1.38
C LYS A 125 21.29 -9.81 1.31
N ALA A 126 20.71 -9.93 0.11
CA ALA A 126 19.38 -10.50 -0.08
C ALA A 126 19.38 -12.02 0.13
N LEU A 127 20.40 -12.72 -0.36
CA LEU A 127 20.52 -14.17 -0.26
C LEU A 127 20.64 -14.67 1.19
N ILE A 128 21.21 -13.87 2.09
CA ILE A 128 21.30 -14.19 3.53
C ILE A 128 19.91 -14.43 4.16
N LYS A 129 18.84 -13.83 3.59
CA LYS A 129 17.46 -14.04 4.07
C LYS A 129 16.87 -15.38 3.67
N ASN A 130 17.58 -16.22 2.90
CA ASN A 130 17.09 -17.49 2.35
C ASN A 130 15.78 -17.37 1.54
N ILE A 131 15.56 -16.20 0.92
CA ILE A 131 14.44 -15.97 0.01
C ILE A 131 14.87 -16.36 -1.39
N LYS A 132 14.12 -17.26 -2.04
CA LYS A 132 14.43 -17.70 -3.42
C LYS A 132 14.46 -16.48 -4.36
N PRO A 133 15.62 -16.15 -4.98
CA PRO A 133 15.73 -15.03 -5.91
C PRO A 133 14.97 -15.33 -7.20
N PHE A 134 14.80 -14.30 -8.03
CA PHE A 134 14.29 -14.44 -9.39
C PHE A 134 15.30 -13.90 -10.40
N SER A 135 15.16 -14.28 -11.67
CA SER A 135 16.14 -13.98 -12.71
C SER A 135 15.49 -13.35 -13.92
N ALA A 136 16.03 -12.21 -14.36
CA ALA A 136 15.70 -11.60 -15.64
C ALA A 136 16.65 -12.14 -16.72
N HIS A 137 16.11 -12.76 -17.77
CA HIS A 137 16.89 -13.18 -18.92
C HIS A 137 16.84 -12.05 -19.94
N ARG A 138 17.98 -11.53 -20.39
CA ARG A 138 18.02 -10.46 -21.39
C ARG A 138 17.72 -11.05 -22.77
N THR A 139 16.45 -11.28 -23.09
CA THR A 139 16.04 -11.52 -24.47
C THR A 139 15.51 -10.21 -25.05
N GLN A 140 15.95 -9.86 -26.26
CA GLN A 140 15.53 -8.62 -26.94
C GLN A 140 13.99 -8.55 -27.09
N SER A 141 13.33 -9.72 -27.18
CA SER A 141 11.88 -9.86 -27.26
C SER A 141 11.13 -9.48 -25.98
N GLU A 142 11.76 -9.56 -24.81
CA GLU A 142 11.13 -9.19 -23.54
C GLU A 142 11.14 -7.67 -23.34
N GLU A 143 12.21 -6.98 -23.73
CA GLU A 143 12.33 -5.52 -23.62
C GLU A 143 11.18 -4.79 -24.33
N ASP A 144 10.74 -5.28 -25.50
CA ASP A 144 9.65 -4.68 -26.28
C ASP A 144 8.26 -4.85 -25.63
N ILE A 145 8.05 -5.88 -24.80
CA ILE A 145 6.77 -6.12 -24.09
C ILE A 145 6.54 -5.07 -22.98
N TYR A 146 7.62 -4.49 -22.47
CA TYR A 146 7.60 -3.56 -21.35
C TYR A 146 7.96 -2.13 -21.73
N LYS A 147 8.15 -1.91 -23.02
CA LYS A 147 8.53 -0.61 -23.58
C LYS A 147 7.28 0.23 -23.65
N ASP A 148 7.28 1.31 -22.88
CA ASP A 148 6.23 2.32 -22.89
C ASP A 148 4.82 1.82 -22.50
N LEU A 149 4.65 1.55 -21.20
CA LEU A 149 3.34 1.26 -20.60
C LEU A 149 2.42 2.50 -20.55
N GLN A 150 2.82 3.65 -21.11
CA GLN A 150 1.98 4.85 -21.15
C GLN A 150 0.83 4.73 -22.16
N SER A 151 1.04 3.99 -23.27
CA SER A 151 0.13 3.99 -24.42
C SER A 151 -1.22 3.28 -24.18
N VAL A 152 -1.28 2.32 -23.25
CA VAL A 152 -2.53 1.57 -22.94
C VAL A 152 -3.33 2.22 -21.81
N GLY A 153 -2.73 3.16 -21.06
CA GLY A 153 -3.43 4.03 -20.09
C GLY A 153 -3.87 5.38 -20.67
N GLY A 154 -3.76 5.55 -21.99
CA GLY A 154 -3.95 6.80 -22.71
C GLY A 154 -5.40 7.12 -23.10
N GLY A 155 -6.37 6.86 -22.24
CA GLY A 155 -7.67 7.52 -22.29
C GLY A 155 -7.61 8.76 -21.40
N ALA A 156 -7.46 9.95 -21.99
CA ALA A 156 -7.38 11.23 -21.27
C ALA A 156 -8.65 11.58 -20.42
N GLY A 157 -9.60 10.66 -20.26
CA GLY A 157 -10.75 10.74 -19.35
C GLY A 157 -10.65 9.89 -18.08
N GLU A 158 -9.72 8.93 -17.96
CA GLU A 158 -9.71 7.93 -16.85
C GLU A 158 -8.74 8.24 -15.71
N VAL A 159 -7.80 9.17 -15.88
CA VAL A 159 -6.88 9.58 -14.80
C VAL A 159 -7.65 10.13 -13.60
N GLY A 160 -8.79 10.79 -13.85
CA GLY A 160 -9.68 11.28 -12.80
C GLY A 160 -10.44 10.17 -12.08
N GLU A 161 -10.83 9.11 -12.78
CA GLU A 161 -11.66 8.04 -12.20
C GLU A 161 -10.83 7.02 -11.41
N TYR A 162 -9.62 6.71 -11.86
CA TYR A 162 -8.70 5.84 -11.11
C TYR A 162 -8.01 6.57 -9.96
N ALA A 163 -7.66 7.86 -10.10
CA ALA A 163 -7.22 8.66 -8.96
C ALA A 163 -8.35 8.88 -7.95
N SER A 164 -9.59 9.05 -8.41
CA SER A 164 -10.80 9.06 -7.57
C SER A 164 -11.03 7.71 -6.90
N TYR A 165 -10.78 6.59 -7.60
CA TYR A 165 -10.86 5.25 -7.05
C TYR A 165 -9.77 5.00 -6.00
N CYS A 166 -8.51 5.34 -6.27
CA CYS A 166 -7.42 5.25 -5.30
C CYS A 166 -7.62 6.19 -4.11
N ALA A 167 -8.16 7.39 -4.32
CA ALA A 167 -8.55 8.30 -3.24
C ALA A 167 -9.68 7.69 -2.39
N ARG A 168 -10.71 7.09 -3.02
CA ARG A 168 -11.77 6.37 -2.30
C ARG A 168 -11.25 5.16 -1.53
N ILE A 169 -10.38 4.34 -2.12
CA ILE A 169 -9.77 3.19 -1.43
C ILE A 169 -8.93 3.66 -0.22
N HIS A 170 -8.17 4.76 -0.38
CA HIS A 170 -7.38 5.33 0.70
C HIS A 170 -8.24 6.02 1.78
N ASP A 171 -9.37 6.63 1.40
CA ASP A 171 -10.35 7.19 2.33
C ASP A 171 -11.06 6.07 3.14
N GLU A 172 -11.38 4.94 2.50
CA GLU A 172 -11.92 3.74 3.16
C GLU A 172 -10.90 3.10 4.09
N GLU A 173 -9.60 3.04 3.73
CA GLU A 173 -8.53 2.56 4.61
C GLU A 173 -8.33 3.45 5.85
N ILE A 174 -8.36 4.79 5.68
CA ILE A 174 -8.32 5.73 6.81
C ILE A 174 -9.55 5.58 7.70
N TYR A 175 -10.74 5.47 7.11
CA TYR A 175 -11.98 5.27 7.87
C TYR A 175 -11.96 3.94 8.63
N HIS A 176 -11.46 2.88 7.99
CA HIS A 176 -11.31 1.57 8.61
C HIS A 176 -10.32 1.61 9.79
N ASP A 177 -9.17 2.27 9.66
CA ASP A 177 -8.19 2.40 10.75
C ASP A 177 -8.72 3.20 11.95
N LEU A 178 -9.53 4.22 11.70
CA LEU A 178 -10.06 5.12 12.72
C LEU A 178 -11.31 4.54 13.42
N CYS A 179 -12.14 3.82 12.68
CA CYS A 179 -13.37 3.20 13.17
C CYS A 179 -13.19 1.71 13.51
N ALA A 180 -11.98 1.15 13.35
CA ALA A 180 -11.68 -0.24 13.72
C ALA A 180 -12.10 -0.52 15.16
N VAL A 181 -13.14 -1.33 15.32
CA VAL A 181 -13.60 -1.81 16.61
C VAL A 181 -12.49 -2.68 17.18
N LYS A 182 -11.82 -2.19 18.24
CA LYS A 182 -10.84 -2.99 18.98
C LYS A 182 -11.58 -4.22 19.51
N SER A 183 -11.42 -5.33 18.81
CA SER A 183 -11.79 -6.65 19.32
C SER A 183 -10.92 -6.89 20.55
N ALA A 184 -11.42 -6.49 21.72
CA ALA A 184 -10.84 -6.85 22.99
C ALA A 184 -10.73 -8.37 22.99
N ARG A 185 -9.49 -8.85 23.13
CA ARG A 185 -9.10 -10.25 23.20
C ARG A 185 -10.00 -11.01 24.19
N LEU A 186 -11.05 -11.65 23.69
CA LEU A 186 -11.70 -12.73 24.40
C LEU A 186 -10.91 -13.99 24.07
N HIS A 187 -9.95 -14.29 24.95
CA HIS A 187 -9.42 -15.63 25.10
C HIS A 187 -10.60 -16.60 25.26
N PRO A 188 -10.71 -17.68 24.47
CA PRO A 188 -11.62 -18.75 24.82
C PRO A 188 -11.00 -19.56 25.97
N PRO A 189 -11.70 -19.75 27.12
CA PRO A 189 -11.25 -20.70 28.11
C PRO A 189 -11.47 -22.13 27.59
N ALA A 190 -10.53 -23.00 27.91
CA ALA A 190 -10.51 -24.39 27.50
C ALA A 190 -11.49 -25.27 28.32
N ALA A 191 -12.04 -26.28 27.62
CA ALA A 191 -12.64 -27.56 28.08
C ALA A 191 -14.00 -27.44 28.82
N THR A 192 -15.00 -28.35 28.73
CA THR A 192 -15.01 -29.83 28.71
C THR A 192 -16.46 -30.35 28.44
N HIS A 193 -16.58 -31.49 27.73
CA HIS A 193 -17.71 -32.47 27.64
C HIS A 193 -18.99 -32.22 26.76
N PRO A 194 -19.48 -33.27 26.02
CA PRO A 194 -20.83 -33.36 25.41
C PRO A 194 -21.82 -34.10 26.39
N PRO A 195 -23.15 -34.30 26.15
CA PRO A 195 -23.91 -34.37 24.89
C PRO A 195 -25.38 -33.81 24.90
N ALA A 196 -26.13 -34.10 23.80
CA ALA A 196 -27.59 -34.27 23.69
C ALA A 196 -28.53 -33.10 23.27
N PHE A 197 -28.95 -33.18 21.99
CA PHE A 197 -30.27 -32.96 21.37
C PHE A 197 -31.43 -32.35 22.20
N ASN A 198 -31.82 -31.09 21.94
CA ASN A 198 -33.11 -30.68 21.35
C ASN A 198 -33.34 -29.14 21.40
N THR A 199 -33.54 -28.55 20.23
CA THR A 199 -34.61 -27.58 19.89
C THR A 199 -34.89 -26.39 20.85
N LEU A 200 -34.26 -25.22 20.62
CA LEU A 200 -34.91 -23.88 20.51
C LEU A 200 -33.94 -22.67 20.26
N ALA A 201 -32.84 -22.80 19.50
CA ALA A 201 -31.81 -21.75 19.40
C ALA A 201 -31.79 -20.94 18.07
N THR A 202 -32.91 -20.82 17.35
CA THR A 202 -32.94 -20.00 16.12
C THR A 202 -33.19 -18.51 16.38
N SER A 203 -33.64 -18.13 17.59
CA SER A 203 -33.84 -16.72 17.98
C SER A 203 -32.68 -16.12 18.77
N SER A 204 -31.91 -16.91 19.52
CA SER A 204 -30.76 -16.43 20.29
C SER A 204 -29.64 -15.92 19.38
N HIS A 205 -29.33 -16.66 18.31
CA HIS A 205 -28.31 -16.25 17.34
C HIS A 205 -28.68 -15.02 16.51
N SER A 206 -29.99 -14.75 16.29
CA SER A 206 -30.42 -13.54 15.59
C SER A 206 -30.41 -12.31 16.50
N LEU A 207 -30.72 -12.49 17.79
CA LEU A 207 -30.58 -11.46 18.82
C LEU A 207 -29.11 -11.11 19.06
N GLU A 208 -28.21 -12.11 19.18
CA GLU A 208 -26.77 -11.89 19.33
C GLU A 208 -26.15 -11.15 18.13
N LYS A 209 -26.56 -11.48 16.90
CA LYS A 209 -26.14 -10.75 15.69
C LYS A 209 -26.70 -9.34 15.67
N ARG A 210 -27.96 -9.15 16.07
CA ARG A 210 -28.58 -7.81 16.20
C ARG A 210 -27.83 -6.97 17.22
N ASP A 211 -27.50 -7.52 18.38
CA ASP A 211 -26.79 -6.82 19.46
C ASP A 211 -25.32 -6.54 19.09
N TYR A 212 -24.71 -7.41 18.28
CA TYR A 212 -23.40 -7.16 17.69
C TYR A 212 -23.45 -5.97 16.73
N VAL A 213 -24.38 -5.97 15.78
CA VAL A 213 -24.53 -4.88 14.79
C VAL A 213 -24.86 -3.55 15.47
N ILE A 214 -25.74 -3.55 16.49
CA ILE A 214 -26.07 -2.33 17.25
C ILE A 214 -24.81 -1.78 17.93
N ARG A 215 -24.00 -2.64 18.55
CA ARG A 215 -22.78 -2.22 19.23
C ARG A 215 -21.71 -1.73 18.26
N GLU A 216 -21.54 -2.39 17.13
CA GLU A 216 -20.63 -1.94 16.07
C GLU A 216 -21.04 -0.55 15.55
N LEU A 217 -22.35 -0.31 15.31
CA LEU A 217 -22.85 1.00 14.91
C LEU A 217 -22.61 2.08 15.97
N VAL A 218 -22.79 1.76 17.24
CA VAL A 218 -22.52 2.72 18.34
C VAL A 218 -21.03 3.00 18.46
N ASP A 219 -20.18 1.97 18.41
CA ASP A 219 -18.73 2.10 18.56
C ASP A 219 -18.11 2.89 17.40
N THR A 220 -18.55 2.61 16.17
CA THR A 220 -18.11 3.36 14.97
C THR A 220 -18.57 4.82 15.02
N GLU A 221 -19.79 5.10 15.44
CA GLU A 221 -20.29 6.48 15.61
C GLU A 221 -19.53 7.24 16.72
N CYS A 222 -19.26 6.59 17.86
CA CYS A 222 -18.47 7.19 18.93
C CYS A 222 -17.05 7.54 18.46
N ASN A 223 -16.40 6.61 17.74
CA ASN A 223 -15.07 6.85 17.17
C ASN A 223 -15.08 7.99 16.16
N TYR A 224 -16.10 8.07 15.30
CA TYR A 224 -16.27 9.15 14.33
C TYR A 224 -16.36 10.53 15.01
N VAL A 225 -17.21 10.65 16.04
CA VAL A 225 -17.37 11.90 16.83
C VAL A 225 -16.08 12.28 17.56
N ASP A 226 -15.34 11.29 18.09
CA ASP A 226 -14.06 11.50 18.76
C ASP A 226 -12.99 12.03 17.80
N VAL A 227 -12.93 11.47 16.58
CA VAL A 227 -12.00 11.95 15.54
C VAL A 227 -12.33 13.38 15.12
N LEU A 228 -13.60 13.69 14.89
CA LEU A 228 -14.03 15.07 14.60
C LEU A 228 -13.60 16.04 15.72
N SER A 229 -13.75 15.61 16.98
CA SER A 229 -13.31 16.38 18.14
C SER A 229 -11.80 16.57 18.19
N LYS A 230 -11.01 15.56 17.80
CA LYS A 230 -9.55 15.64 17.67
C LYS A 230 -9.12 16.61 16.56
N ILE A 231 -9.81 16.58 15.41
CA ILE A 231 -9.56 17.53 14.32
C ILE A 231 -9.77 18.97 14.81
N ILE A 232 -10.86 19.22 15.53
CA ILE A 232 -11.13 20.54 16.12
C ILE A 232 -10.04 20.94 17.13
N LYS A 233 -9.69 20.03 18.04
CA LYS A 233 -8.79 20.30 19.17
C LYS A 233 -7.34 20.53 18.74
N TYR A 234 -6.83 19.69 17.84
CA TYR A 234 -5.41 19.65 17.52
C TYR A 234 -5.04 20.37 16.21
N PHE A 235 -6.02 20.65 15.34
CA PHE A 235 -5.76 21.33 14.07
C PHE A 235 -6.52 22.65 13.96
N LEU A 236 -7.86 22.63 14.02
CA LEU A 236 -8.64 23.86 13.81
C LEU A 236 -8.30 24.94 14.84
N ARG A 237 -8.36 24.64 16.14
CA ARG A 237 -8.06 25.63 17.19
C ARG A 237 -6.62 26.13 17.15
N PRO A 238 -5.58 25.28 17.05
CA PRO A 238 -4.20 25.76 17.00
C PRO A 238 -3.86 26.53 15.73
N LEU A 239 -4.50 26.24 14.59
CA LEU A 239 -4.23 26.93 13.32
C LEU A 239 -5.06 28.20 13.12
N THR A 240 -6.15 28.38 13.87
CA THR A 240 -7.01 29.57 13.80
C THR A 240 -6.24 30.91 13.90
N PRO A 241 -5.23 31.07 14.79
CA PRO A 241 -4.48 32.34 14.89
C PRO A 241 -3.55 32.61 13.70
N TYR A 242 -3.23 31.59 12.90
CA TYR A 242 -2.19 31.67 11.86
C TYR A 242 -2.77 31.71 10.44
N LEU A 243 -4.03 31.33 10.26
CA LEU A 243 -4.68 31.23 8.96
C LEU A 243 -5.74 32.32 8.79
N LYS A 244 -5.93 32.78 7.55
CA LYS A 244 -7.00 33.72 7.23
C LYS A 244 -8.36 33.02 7.38
N PRO A 245 -9.44 33.76 7.71
CA PRO A 245 -10.78 33.19 7.81
C PRO A 245 -11.25 32.46 6.55
N GLN A 246 -10.84 32.92 5.37
CA GLN A 246 -11.17 32.29 4.08
C GLN A 246 -10.50 30.92 3.94
N ASP A 247 -9.22 30.82 4.27
CA ASP A 247 -8.47 29.56 4.22
C ASP A 247 -9.02 28.55 5.23
N LEU A 248 -9.39 29.02 6.43
CA LEU A 248 -10.03 28.18 7.45
C LEU A 248 -11.37 27.60 6.97
N GLN A 249 -12.19 28.40 6.26
CA GLN A 249 -13.47 27.94 5.72
C GLN A 249 -13.32 26.91 4.62
N VAL A 250 -12.27 27.01 3.81
CA VAL A 250 -11.97 26.03 2.75
C VAL A 250 -11.41 24.74 3.36
N ILE A 251 -10.42 24.85 4.25
CA ILE A 251 -9.71 23.69 4.82
C ILE A 251 -10.59 22.89 5.79
N PHE A 252 -11.37 23.56 6.62
CA PHE A 252 -12.23 22.93 7.63
C PHE A 252 -13.72 22.99 7.27
N PHE A 253 -14.03 23.03 5.97
CA PHE A 253 -15.39 23.11 5.47
C PHE A 253 -16.28 22.02 6.10
N GLY A 254 -17.45 22.42 6.61
CA GLY A 254 -18.43 21.50 7.20
C GLY A 254 -18.10 21.01 8.62
N ILE A 255 -16.88 21.21 9.13
CA ILE A 255 -16.52 20.89 10.52
C ILE A 255 -17.09 21.96 11.46
N LYS A 256 -18.29 21.73 11.96
CA LYS A 256 -18.94 22.63 12.91
C LYS A 256 -18.38 22.42 14.32
N VAL A 257 -17.79 23.46 14.89
CA VAL A 257 -17.49 23.50 16.33
C VAL A 257 -18.83 23.56 17.07
N ARG A 258 -19.37 22.42 17.48
CA ARG A 258 -20.45 22.42 18.46
C ARG A 258 -19.85 22.87 19.78
N CYS A 259 -20.04 24.14 20.12
CA CYS A 259 -19.86 24.62 21.49
C CYS A 259 -20.95 23.95 22.33
N TYR A 260 -20.66 22.78 22.92
CA TYR A 260 -21.40 22.34 24.09
C TYR A 260 -21.02 23.32 25.22
N LYS A 261 -21.94 24.23 25.54
CA LYS A 261 -21.95 24.96 26.80
C LYS A 261 -22.38 24.02 27.92
#